data_AF-A0A965ADT2-F1
#
_entry.id   AF-A0A965ADT2-F1
#
_cell.length_a   1.000
_cell.length_b   1.000
_cell.length_c   1.000
_cell.angle_alpha   90.00
_cell.angle_beta   90.00
_cell.angle_gamma   90.00
#
_symmetry.space_group_name_H-M   'P 1'
#
loop_
_entity.id
_entity.type
_entity.pdbx_description
1 polymer ?
#
loop_
_entity_poly.entity_id
_entity_poly.type
_entity_poly.pdbx_seq_one_letter_code
_entity_poly.pdbx_strand_id
1 'polypeptide(L)'
;IGISFFTILGVEKALSLGVQPEIAAIMGMFSAVMGGVIRDVLINETPVLFRKEIYATACLLGAVVYLVLVKLQIDRDVNLLVSSMVIFVFRIASIKYKLSLPNFKR
;
A
#
# COMPACT_ATOMS: atom_id res chain seq x y z
N ILE A 1 -0.19 -2.18 9.65
CA ILE A 1 -1.57 -2.71 9.81
C ILE A 1 -2.54 -1.77 9.12
N GLY A 2 -2.84 -0.57 9.67
CA GLY A 2 -3.81 0.36 9.08
C GLY A 2 -3.59 0.63 7.59
N ILE A 3 -2.37 0.98 7.18
CA ILE A 3 -2.09 1.23 5.76
C ILE A 3 -2.30 0.04 4.83
N SER A 4 -2.11 -1.19 5.32
CA SER A 4 -2.33 -2.41 4.53
C SER A 4 -3.80 -2.55 4.17
N PHE A 5 -4.67 -2.31 5.15
CA PHE A 5 -6.11 -2.42 5.01
C PHE A 5 -6.68 -1.29 4.15
N PHE A 6 -6.29 -0.04 4.44
CA PHE A 6 -6.75 1.12 3.66
C PHE A 6 -6.29 1.09 2.21
N THR A 7 -5.09 0.53 1.93
CA THR A 7 -4.62 0.41 0.53
C THR A 7 -5.57 -0.48 -0.25
N ILE A 8 -5.84 -1.69 0.25
CA ILE A 8 -6.69 -2.66 -0.46
C ILE A 8 -8.13 -2.16 -0.57
N LEU A 9 -8.71 -1.62 0.50
CA LEU A 9 -10.05 -1.03 0.46
C LEU A 9 -10.14 0.12 -0.55
N GLY A 10 -9.10 0.95 -0.66
CA GLY A 10 -9.05 2.03 -1.63
C GLY A 10 -8.97 1.52 -3.07
N VAL A 11 -8.16 0.48 -3.33
CA VAL A 11 -8.08 -0.18 -4.65
C VAL A 11 -9.42 -0.78 -5.03
N GLU A 12 -10.01 -1.55 -4.12
CA GLU A 12 -11.31 -2.17 -4.31
C GLU A 12 -12.39 -1.12 -4.59
N LYS A 13 -12.43 -0.05 -3.80
CA LYS A 13 -13.41 1.01 -4.00
C LYS A 13 -13.22 1.69 -5.35
N ALA A 14 -11.98 1.97 -5.75
CA ALA A 14 -11.69 2.55 -7.06
C ALA A 14 -12.13 1.62 -8.21
N LEU A 15 -11.89 0.31 -8.10
CA LEU A 15 -12.39 -0.67 -9.07
C LEU A 15 -13.93 -0.71 -9.12
N SER A 16 -14.60 -0.62 -7.96
CA SER A 16 -16.07 -0.57 -7.90
C SER A 16 -16.66 0.67 -8.58
N LEU A 17 -15.86 1.73 -8.73
CA LEU A 17 -16.23 2.97 -9.44
C LEU A 17 -15.92 2.88 -10.95
N GLY A 18 -15.47 1.72 -11.45
CA GLY A 18 -15.14 1.52 -12.86
C GLY A 18 -13.82 2.15 -13.31
N VAL A 19 -12.95 2.53 -12.36
CA VAL A 19 -11.65 3.11 -12.67
C VAL A 19 -10.70 2.02 -13.18
N GLN A 20 -9.81 2.39 -14.11
CA GLN A 20 -8.81 1.46 -14.66
C GLN A 20 -7.92 0.87 -13.54
N PRO A 21 -7.51 -0.41 -13.65
CA PRO A 21 -6.73 -1.10 -12.61
C PRO A 21 -5.47 -0.36 -12.16
N GLU A 22 -4.76 0.26 -13.10
CA GLU A 22 -3.52 0.99 -12.84
C GLU A 22 -3.76 2.22 -11.96
N ILE A 23 -4.82 2.97 -12.27
CA ILE A 23 -5.23 4.15 -11.50
C ILE A 23 -5.80 3.72 -10.15
N ALA A 24 -6.54 2.60 -10.09
CA ALA A 24 -7.05 2.05 -8.83
C ALA A 24 -5.93 1.71 -7.85
N ALA A 25 -4.82 1.12 -8.33
CA ALA A 25 -3.64 0.84 -7.51
C ALA A 25 -3.03 2.11 -6.90
N ILE A 26 -2.90 3.16 -7.72
CA ILE A 26 -2.38 4.47 -7.27
C ILE A 26 -3.33 5.11 -6.26
N MET A 27 -4.64 5.11 -6.52
CA MET A 27 -5.63 5.68 -5.61
C MET A 27 -5.67 4.97 -4.27
N GLY A 28 -5.60 3.63 -4.27
CA GLY A 28 -5.52 2.86 -3.03
C GLY A 28 -4.29 3.19 -2.20
N MET A 29 -3.12 3.23 -2.83
CA MET A 29 -1.88 3.65 -2.16
C MET A 29 -1.99 5.08 -1.62
N PHE A 30 -2.48 6.01 -2.44
CA PHE A 30 -2.62 7.41 -2.06
C PHE A 30 -3.54 7.58 -0.85
N SER A 31 -4.71 6.93 -0.86
CA SER A 31 -5.66 6.96 0.26
C SER A 31 -5.03 6.49 1.58
N ALA A 32 -4.28 5.38 1.54
CA ALA A 32 -3.64 4.82 2.72
C ALA A 32 -2.49 5.69 3.26
N VAL A 33 -1.71 6.30 2.37
CA VAL A 33 -0.54 7.10 2.72
C VAL A 33 -0.93 8.49 3.17
N MET A 34 -1.94 9.11 2.56
CA MET A 34 -2.30 10.49 2.82
C MET A 34 -2.75 10.73 4.26
N GLY A 35 -3.44 9.77 4.88
CA GLY A 35 -3.75 9.84 6.32
C GLY A 35 -2.50 9.86 7.22
N GLY A 36 -1.46 9.13 6.83
CA GLY A 36 -0.16 9.18 7.51
C GLY A 36 0.56 10.51 7.29
N VAL A 37 0.53 11.02 6.06
CA VAL A 37 1.13 12.32 5.71
C VAL A 37 0.48 13.45 6.49
N ILE A 38 -0.87 13.52 6.52
CA ILE A 38 -1.60 14.55 7.28
C ILE A 38 -1.21 14.50 8.76
N ARG A 39 -1.18 13.31 9.36
CA ARG A 39 -0.76 13.14 10.76
C ARG A 39 0.66 13.66 10.99
N ASP A 40 1.59 13.30 10.12
CA ASP A 40 3.00 13.66 10.27
C ASP A 40 3.21 15.19 10.08
N VAL A 41 2.47 15.81 9.15
CA VAL A 41 2.47 17.28 8.94
C VAL A 41 1.91 18.01 10.16
N LEU A 42 0.82 17.52 10.78
CA LEU A 42 0.21 18.14 11.96
C LEU A 42 1.14 18.15 13.19
N ILE A 43 2.04 17.17 13.30
CA ILE A 43 3.06 17.11 14.37
C ILE A 43 4.39 17.74 13.95
N ASN A 44 4.43 18.43 12.80
CA ASN A 44 5.61 19.07 12.22
C ASN A 44 6.80 18.10 12.00
N GLU A 45 6.51 16.84 11.67
CA GLU A 45 7.48 15.81 11.34
C GLU A 45 7.53 15.57 9.83
N THR A 46 8.69 15.15 9.33
CA THR A 46 8.81 14.78 7.91
C THR A 46 8.01 13.49 7.64
N PRO A 47 7.10 13.46 6.64
CA PRO A 47 6.24 12.30 6.45
C PRO A 47 7.03 11.00 6.24
N VAL A 48 6.58 9.91 6.86
CA VAL A 48 7.25 8.60 6.79
C VAL A 48 7.38 8.10 5.34
N LEU A 49 6.48 8.52 4.45
CA LEU A 49 6.55 8.26 3.02
C LEU A 49 7.90 8.68 2.41
N PHE A 50 8.38 9.87 2.76
CA PHE A 50 9.64 10.42 2.22
C PHE A 50 10.88 9.84 2.90
N ARG A 51 10.72 9.28 4.11
CA ARG A 51 11.84 8.70 4.89
C ARG A 51 12.11 7.24 4.54
N LYS A 52 11.13 6.51 4.01
CA LYS A 52 11.25 5.07 3.72
C LYS A 52 10.65 4.75 2.36
N GLU A 53 11.49 4.68 1.33
CA GLU A 53 11.09 4.32 -0.04
C GLU A 53 10.31 2.99 -0.12
N ILE A 54 10.58 2.07 0.82
CA ILE A 54 9.91 0.76 0.89
C ILE A 54 8.44 0.85 1.32
N TYR A 55 8.01 2.01 1.83
CA TYR A 55 6.63 2.22 2.24
C TYR A 55 5.69 2.25 1.03
N ALA A 56 6.05 3.00 -0.01
CA ALA A 56 5.26 3.13 -1.24
C ALA A 56 5.30 1.84 -2.06
N THR A 57 6.48 1.21 -2.17
CA THR A 57 6.65 -0.02 -2.96
C THR A 57 5.89 -1.20 -2.37
N ALA A 58 5.82 -1.33 -1.04
CA ALA A 58 5.03 -2.36 -0.39
C ALA A 58 3.52 -2.21 -0.67
N CYS A 59 3.00 -0.98 -0.68
CA CYS A 59 1.60 -0.71 -1.03
C CYS A 59 1.31 -1.02 -2.50
N LEU A 60 2.22 -0.64 -3.40
CA LEU A 60 2.11 -1.00 -4.83
C LEU A 60 2.12 -2.50 -5.06
N LEU A 61 3.03 -3.23 -4.41
CA LEU A 61 3.08 -4.68 -4.49
C LEU A 61 1.76 -5.32 -4.05
N GLY A 62 1.20 -4.88 -2.92
CA GLY A 62 -0.09 -5.37 -2.46
C GLY A 62 -1.26 -5.03 -3.39
N ALA A 63 -1.27 -3.84 -3.97
CA ALA A 63 -2.26 -3.44 -4.96
C ALA A 63 -2.18 -4.31 -6.21
N VAL A 64 -0.98 -4.58 -6.72
CA VAL A 64 -0.77 -5.47 -7.88
C VAL A 64 -1.24 -6.89 -7.57
N VAL A 65 -0.91 -7.43 -6.39
CA VAL A 65 -1.39 -8.75 -5.95
C VAL A 65 -2.92 -8.78 -5.93
N TYR A 66 -3.57 -7.76 -5.37
CA TYR A 66 -5.02 -7.68 -5.35
C TYR A 66 -5.62 -7.68 -6.76
N LEU A 67 -5.06 -6.90 -7.69
CA LEU A 67 -5.51 -6.86 -9.08
C LEU A 67 -5.35 -8.20 -9.81
N VAL A 68 -4.25 -8.92 -9.55
CA VAL A 68 -4.03 -10.26 -10.12
C VAL A 68 -5.07 -11.25 -9.58
N LEU A 69 -5.37 -11.22 -8.28
CA LEU A 69 -6.38 -12.09 -7.68
C LEU A 69 -7.80 -11.74 -8.14
N VAL A 70 -8.09 -10.46 -8.41
CA VAL A 70 -9.37 -10.05 -9.04
C VAL A 70 -9.49 -10.65 -10.44
N LYS A 71 -8.40 -10.63 -11.24
CA LYS A 71 -8.39 -11.26 -12.58
C LYS A 71 -8.59 -12.78 -12.53
N LEU A 72 -8.16 -13.44 -11.45
CA LEU A 72 -8.36 -14.86 -11.22
C LEU A 72 -9.77 -15.21 -10.70
N GLN A 73 -10.67 -14.23 -10.59
CA GLN A 73 -12.04 -14.40 -10.08
C GLN A 73 -12.11 -15.06 -8.70
N ILE A 74 -11.11 -14.81 -7.85
CA ILE A 74 -11.16 -15.24 -6.45
C ILE A 74 -12.22 -14.43 -5.70
N ASP A 75 -12.86 -15.08 -4.73
CA ASP A 75 -13.83 -14.45 -3.84
C ASP A 75 -13.27 -13.17 -3.21
N ARG A 76 -14.13 -12.15 -3.15
CA ARG A 76 -13.79 -10.80 -2.69
C ARG A 76 -13.19 -10.81 -1.29
N ASP A 77 -13.79 -11.54 -0.36
CA ASP A 77 -13.38 -11.55 1.04
C ASP A 77 -12.02 -12.24 1.19
N VAL A 78 -11.80 -13.32 0.44
CA VAL A 78 -10.52 -14.04 0.40
C VAL A 78 -9.43 -13.14 -0.19
N ASN A 79 -9.70 -12.44 -1.28
CA ASN A 79 -8.72 -11.57 -1.93
C ASN A 79 -8.31 -10.39 -1.02
N LEU A 80 -9.27 -9.76 -0.35
CA LEU A 80 -9.02 -8.71 0.66
C LEU A 80 -8.07 -9.21 1.75
N LEU A 81 -8.33 -10.41 2.28
CA LEU A 81 -7.57 -10.99 3.38
C LEU A 81 -6.15 -11.38 2.94
N VAL A 82 -6.03 -12.06 1.79
CA VAL A 82 -4.73 -12.46 1.22
C VAL A 82 -3.87 -11.25 0.87
N SER A 83 -4.42 -10.27 0.14
CA SER A 83 -3.67 -9.10 -0.31
C SER A 83 -3.24 -8.21 0.86
N SER A 84 -4.09 -8.04 1.87
CA SER A 84 -3.73 -7.30 3.08
C SER A 84 -2.68 -8.04 3.93
N MET A 85 -2.74 -9.37 4.02
CA MET A 85 -1.70 -10.20 4.63
C MET A 85 -0.37 -10.05 3.90
N VAL A 86 -0.35 -10.06 2.57
CA VAL A 86 0.89 -9.89 1.78
C VAL A 86 1.56 -8.56 2.10
N ILE A 87 0.81 -7.44 2.10
CA ILE A 87 1.36 -6.14 2.50
C ILE A 87 1.90 -6.18 3.92
N PHE A 88 1.15 -6.78 4.85
CA PHE A 88 1.52 -6.83 6.25
C PHE A 88 2.82 -7.62 6.48
N VAL A 89 2.94 -8.82 5.89
CA VAL A 89 4.14 -9.66 5.96
C VAL A 89 5.32 -8.95 5.30
N PHE A 90 5.11 -8.36 4.12
CA PHE A 90 6.16 -7.62 3.41
C PHE A 90 6.67 -6.43 4.22
N ARG A 91 5.77 -5.72 4.91
CA ARG A 91 6.15 -4.62 5.81
C ARG A 91 6.89 -5.10 7.05
N ILE A 92 6.47 -6.21 7.68
CA ILE A 92 7.20 -6.80 8.81
C ILE A 92 8.60 -7.23 8.37
N ALA A 93 8.71 -7.90 7.22
CA ALA A 93 9.98 -8.31 6.65
C ALA A 93 10.87 -7.08 6.38
N SER A 94 10.36 -6.05 5.71
CA SER A 94 11.09 -4.81 5.44
C SER A 94 11.61 -4.13 6.71
N ILE A 95 10.80 -4.08 7.78
CA ILE A 95 11.19 -3.50 9.07
C ILE A 95 12.24 -4.36 9.76
N LYS A 96 12.05 -5.68 9.80
CA LYS A 96 12.94 -6.63 10.49
C LYS A 96 14.30 -6.73 9.83
N TYR A 97 14.35 -6.77 8.50
CA TYR A 97 15.60 -6.84 7.74
C TYR A 97 16.27 -5.48 7.56
N LYS A 98 15.71 -4.38 8.10
CA LYS A 98 16.14 -3.00 7.84
C LYS A 98 16.50 -2.79 6.37
N LEU A 99 15.69 -3.35 5.44
CA LEU A 99 15.90 -3.03 4.03
C LEU A 99 15.76 -1.51 3.95
N SER A 100 16.88 -0.89 3.65
CA SER A 100 17.04 0.52 3.42
C SER A 100 17.63 0.52 2.03
N LEU A 101 16.96 1.13 1.05
CA LEU A 101 17.63 1.35 -0.22
C LEU A 101 18.93 2.11 0.09
N PRO A 102 20.07 1.68 -0.47
CA PRO A 102 21.35 2.31 -0.19
C PRO A 102 21.21 3.80 -0.50
N ASN A 103 21.37 4.64 0.54
CA ASN A 103 21.27 6.08 0.43
C ASN A 103 22.20 6.54 -0.69
N PHE A 104 21.64 7.05 -1.79
CA PHE A 104 22.40 7.79 -2.78
C PHE A 104 22.83 9.11 -2.13
N LYS A 105 23.94 9.06 -1.38
CA LYS A 105 24.68 10.24 -0.96
C LYS A 105 25.17 10.91 -2.25
N ARG A 106 24.65 12.09 -2.53
CA ARG A 106 25.35 13.07 -3.35
C ARG A 106 25.67 14.27 -2.46
#